data_AF-A0A969HEH2-F1
#
_entry.id   AF-A0A969HEH2-F1
#
_cell.length_a   1.000
_cell.length_b   1.000
_cell.length_c   1.000
_cell.angle_alpha   90.00
_cell.angle_beta   90.00
_cell.angle_gamma   90.00
#
_symmetry.space_group_name_H-M   'P 1'
#
loop_
_entity.id
_entity.type
_entity.pdbx_description
1 polymer ?
#
loop_
_entity_poly.entity_id
_entity_poly.type
_entity_poly.pdbx_seq_one_letter_code
_entity_poly.pdbx_strand_id
1 'polypeptide(L)'
;MMAAAASEVAQVAAAQGIRLPYDDAARRTAEVSKATASNRSSMLQDVSRSAPTEIEAISGAVVRFGKRLGVPTPVNEFLLRTVKAKEAGLAFHLS
;
A
#
# COMPACT_ATOMS: atom_id res chain seq x y z
N MET A 1 -3.85 -6.73 -7.40
CA MET A 1 -2.93 -5.76 -6.75
C MET A 1 -3.02 -5.77 -5.22
N MET A 2 -4.17 -5.57 -4.57
CA MET A 2 -4.23 -5.48 -3.09
C MET A 2 -3.69 -6.72 -2.35
N ALA A 3 -3.99 -7.93 -2.84
CA ALA A 3 -3.45 -9.17 -2.26
C ALA A 3 -1.90 -9.23 -2.33
N ALA A 4 -1.32 -8.77 -3.44
CA ALA A 4 0.14 -8.73 -3.60
C ALA A 4 0.78 -7.68 -2.68
N ALA A 5 0.18 -6.49 -2.59
CA ALA A 5 0.63 -5.45 -1.64
C ALA A 5 0.58 -5.96 -0.18
N ALA A 6 -0.47 -6.69 0.19
CA ALA A 6 -0.61 -7.29 1.51
C ALA A 6 0.40 -8.42 1.77
N SER A 7 0.71 -9.21 0.75
CA SER A 7 1.76 -10.24 0.84
C SER A 7 3.13 -9.61 1.10
N GLU A 8 3.48 -8.53 0.39
CA GLU A 8 4.73 -7.79 0.63
C GLU A 8 4.81 -7.24 2.07
N VAL A 9 3.70 -6.68 2.59
CA VAL A 9 3.62 -6.24 3.99
C VAL A 9 3.90 -7.39 4.94
N ALA A 10 3.30 -8.56 4.71
CA ALA A 10 3.52 -9.73 5.55
C ALA A 10 4.96 -10.24 5.50
N GLN A 11 5.59 -10.24 4.32
CA GLN A 11 7.00 -10.61 4.16
C GLN A 11 7.92 -9.64 4.92
N VAL A 12 7.68 -8.34 4.82
CA VAL A 12 8.43 -7.32 5.57
C VAL A 12 8.20 -7.43 7.07
N ALA A 13 6.97 -7.73 7.52
CA ALA A 13 6.68 -7.97 8.93
C ALA A 13 7.41 -9.21 9.46
N ALA A 14 7.39 -10.31 8.72
CA ALA A 14 8.09 -11.54 9.06
C ALA A 14 9.61 -11.33 9.17
N ALA A 15 10.20 -10.58 8.22
CA ALA A 15 11.63 -10.23 8.26
C ALA A 15 12.02 -9.34 9.46
N GLN A 16 11.05 -8.64 10.08
CA GLN A 16 11.23 -7.90 11.33
C GLN A 16 10.97 -8.74 12.58
N GLY A 17 10.60 -10.01 12.45
CA GLY A 17 10.17 -10.85 13.56
C GLY A 17 8.79 -10.49 14.12
N ILE A 18 7.99 -9.73 13.37
CA ILE A 18 6.62 -9.35 13.77
C ILE A 18 5.67 -10.44 13.30
N ARG A 19 4.97 -11.08 14.25
CA ARG A 19 3.93 -12.07 13.96
C ARG A 19 2.59 -11.37 13.75
N LEU A 20 2.03 -11.45 12.55
CA LEU A 20 0.70 -10.94 12.28
C LEU A 20 -0.36 -11.82 12.97
N PRO A 21 -1.48 -11.26 13.45
CA PRO A 21 -2.54 -12.02 14.14
C PRO A 21 -3.43 -12.83 13.19
N TYR A 22 -2.97 -13.08 11.97
CA TYR A 22 -3.68 -13.80 10.92
C TYR A 22 -2.68 -14.53 10.04
N ASP A 23 -3.03 -15.76 9.65
CA ASP A 23 -2.15 -16.65 8.90
C ASP A 23 -1.97 -16.25 7.44
N ASP A 24 -2.99 -15.60 6.86
CA ASP A 24 -2.98 -15.16 5.46
C ASP A 24 -3.40 -13.68 5.35
N ALA A 25 -2.38 -12.82 5.24
CA ALA A 25 -2.58 -11.39 5.03
C ALA A 25 -3.31 -11.08 3.71
N ALA A 26 -3.07 -11.86 2.64
CA ALA A 26 -3.73 -11.64 1.36
C ALA A 26 -5.22 -11.98 1.43
N ARG A 27 -5.58 -13.09 2.09
CA ARG A 27 -6.97 -13.45 2.34
C ARG A 27 -7.66 -12.40 3.21
N ARG A 28 -7.00 -11.95 4.29
CA ARG A 28 -7.57 -10.92 5.17
C ARG A 28 -7.79 -9.60 4.45
N THR A 29 -6.84 -9.18 3.61
CA THR A 29 -7.03 -7.98 2.79
C THR A 29 -8.15 -8.16 1.78
N ALA A 30 -8.28 -9.33 1.13
CA ALA A 30 -9.39 -9.59 0.22
C ALA A 30 -10.76 -9.53 0.92
N GLU A 31 -10.88 -10.05 2.14
CA GLU A 31 -12.09 -9.93 2.97
C GLU A 31 -12.43 -8.47 3.28
N VAL A 32 -11.44 -7.69 3.74
CA VAL A 32 -11.63 -6.27 4.05
C VAL A 32 -11.99 -5.48 2.80
N SER A 33 -11.31 -5.71 1.68
CA SER A 33 -11.62 -5.06 0.40
C SER A 33 -13.03 -5.37 -0.08
N LYS A 34 -13.51 -6.61 0.09
CA LYS A 34 -14.89 -6.98 -0.25
C LYS A 34 -15.90 -6.33 0.71
N ALA A 35 -15.62 -6.34 2.01
CA ALA A 35 -16.48 -5.74 3.03
C ALA A 35 -16.55 -4.21 2.91
N THR A 36 -15.52 -3.57 2.36
CA THR A 36 -15.43 -2.12 2.19
C THR A 36 -15.49 -1.69 0.72
N ALA A 37 -16.00 -2.54 -0.18
CA ALA A 37 -16.02 -2.27 -1.61
C ALA A 37 -16.84 -1.03 -2.00
N SER A 38 -17.85 -0.66 -1.19
CA SER A 38 -18.64 0.56 -1.34
C SER A 38 -18.02 1.78 -0.65
N ASN A 39 -16.99 1.61 0.17
CA ASN A 39 -16.31 2.72 0.84
C ASN A 39 -15.28 3.37 -0.08
N ARG A 40 -15.36 4.69 -0.18
CA ARG A 40 -14.32 5.51 -0.79
C ARG A 40 -13.15 5.63 0.19
N SER A 41 -11.97 5.12 -0.15
CA SER A 41 -10.81 5.20 0.75
C SER A 41 -10.48 6.66 1.09
N SER A 42 -10.05 6.93 2.32
CA SER A 42 -9.66 8.28 2.77
C SER A 42 -8.60 8.89 1.85
N MET A 43 -7.61 8.09 1.45
CA MET A 43 -6.56 8.48 0.50
C MET A 43 -7.13 8.92 -0.86
N LEU A 44 -8.19 8.28 -1.38
CA LEU A 44 -8.84 8.72 -2.61
C LEU A 44 -9.58 10.05 -2.41
N GLN A 45 -10.15 10.28 -1.23
CA GLN A 45 -10.78 11.56 -0.89
C GLN A 45 -9.73 12.68 -0.79
N ASP A 46 -8.58 12.40 -0.17
CA ASP A 46 -7.44 13.31 -0.05
C ASP A 46 -6.92 13.74 -1.43
N VAL A 47 -6.68 12.78 -2.33
CA VAL A 47 -6.29 13.08 -3.71
C VAL A 47 -7.35 13.91 -4.43
N SER A 48 -8.64 13.63 -4.20
CA SER A 48 -9.74 14.37 -4.86
C SER A 48 -9.85 15.83 -4.41
N ARG A 49 -9.40 16.14 -3.19
CA ARG A 49 -9.41 17.50 -2.61
C ARG A 49 -8.03 18.16 -2.61
N SER A 50 -7.05 17.58 -3.29
CA SER A 50 -5.65 18.04 -3.31
C SER A 50 -5.04 18.20 -1.91
N ALA A 51 -5.42 17.33 -0.97
CA ALA A 51 -4.82 17.28 0.36
C ALA A 51 -3.68 16.26 0.41
N PRO A 52 -2.70 16.42 1.33
CA PRO A 52 -1.70 15.41 1.59
C PRO A 52 -2.33 14.07 1.99
N THR A 53 -1.83 12.97 1.45
CA THR A 53 -2.26 11.61 1.79
C THR A 53 -1.32 10.93 2.80
N GLU A 54 -1.79 9.84 3.40
CA GLU A 54 -0.99 8.99 4.29
C GLU A 54 -0.08 7.99 3.53
N ILE A 55 0.10 8.12 2.21
CA ILE A 55 0.81 7.10 1.41
C ILE A 55 2.25 6.83 1.88
N GLU A 56 2.94 7.86 2.38
CA GLU A 56 4.30 7.75 2.91
C GLU A 56 4.37 6.98 4.23
N ALA A 57 3.32 7.09 5.04
CA ALA A 57 3.21 6.38 6.30
C ALA A 57 2.84 4.91 6.08
N ILE A 58 2.06 4.62 5.05
CA ILE A 58 1.59 3.26 4.74
C ILE A 58 2.58 2.56 3.79
N SER A 59 2.49 2.78 2.49
CA SER A 59 3.34 2.09 1.50
C SER A 59 4.79 2.57 1.57
N GLY A 60 5.02 3.85 1.90
CA GLY A 60 6.37 4.38 2.10
C GLY A 60 7.10 3.68 3.25
N ALA A 61 6.42 3.38 4.35
CA ALA A 61 7.02 2.62 5.45
C ALA A 61 7.43 1.22 4.99
N VAL A 62 6.53 0.50 4.32
CA VAL A 62 6.78 -0.86 3.81
C VAL A 62 8.00 -0.89 2.89
N VAL A 63 8.11 0.07 1.96
CA VAL A 63 9.26 0.20 1.06
C VAL A 63 10.56 0.48 1.83
N ARG A 64 10.52 1.38 2.82
CA ARG A 64 11.71 1.70 3.65
C ARG A 64 12.17 0.48 4.46
N PHE A 65 11.25 -0.25 5.10
CA PHE A 65 11.60 -1.46 5.83
C PHE A 65 12.06 -2.58 4.90
N GLY A 66 11.38 -2.80 3.77
CA GLY A 66 11.78 -3.78 2.76
C GLY A 66 13.20 -3.54 2.25
N LYS A 67 13.56 -2.31 1.90
CA LYS A 67 14.92 -1.93 1.49
C LYS A 67 15.97 -2.22 2.57
N ARG A 68 15.67 -1.94 3.84
CA ARG A 68 16.60 -2.21 4.96
C ARG A 68 16.81 -3.70 5.21
N LEU A 69 15.80 -4.52 4.96
CA LEU A 69 15.80 -5.95 5.27
C LEU A 69 16.10 -6.82 4.04
N GLY A 70 16.30 -6.22 2.87
CA GLY A 70 16.51 -6.96 1.61
C GLY A 70 15.25 -7.65 1.08
N VAL A 71 14.05 -7.21 1.50
CA VAL A 71 12.77 -7.77 1.06
C VAL A 71 12.20 -6.93 -0.10
N PRO A 72 11.99 -7.51 -1.29
CA PRO A 72 11.38 -6.80 -2.41
C PRO A 72 9.94 -6.34 -2.10
N THR A 73 9.63 -5.09 -2.45
CA THR A 73 8.30 -4.48 -2.25
C THR A 73 7.80 -3.74 -3.51
N PRO A 74 7.84 -4.37 -4.70
CA PRO A 74 7.56 -3.69 -5.98
C PRO A 74 6.14 -3.12 -6.08
N VAL A 75 5.13 -3.81 -5.53
CA VAL A 75 3.74 -3.34 -5.58
C VAL A 75 3.56 -2.13 -4.67
N ASN A 76 4.12 -2.16 -3.46
CA ASN A 76 4.09 -1.00 -2.56
C ASN A 76 4.88 0.19 -3.12
N GLU A 77 6.00 -0.04 -3.80
CA GLU A 77 6.75 1.02 -4.48
C GLU A 77 5.98 1.63 -5.65
N PHE A 78 5.30 0.81 -6.45
CA PHE A 78 4.42 1.28 -7.52
C PHE A 78 3.24 2.12 -6.97
N LEU A 79 2.57 1.64 -5.92
CA LEU A 79 1.46 2.36 -5.29
C LEU A 79 1.92 3.71 -4.72
N LEU A 80 3.06 3.72 -4.02
CA LEU A 80 3.66 4.94 -3.47
C LEU A 80 3.90 5.98 -4.57
N ARG A 81 4.58 5.59 -5.65
CA ARG A 81 4.90 6.50 -6.77
C ARG A 81 3.65 7.00 -7.48
N THR A 82 2.65 6.13 -7.67
CA THR A 82 1.41 6.48 -8.36
C THR A 82 0.61 7.52 -7.58
N VAL A 83 0.47 7.36 -6.27
CA VAL A 83 -0.26 8.32 -5.44
C VAL A 83 0.52 9.63 -5.33
N LYS A 84 1.84 9.57 -5.14
CA LYS A 84 2.70 10.77 -5.15
C LYS A 84 2.62 11.57 -6.45
N ALA A 85 2.57 10.89 -7.59
CA ALA A 85 2.37 11.54 -8.89
C ALA A 85 1.00 12.25 -8.95
N LYS A 86 -0.06 11.60 -8.46
CA LYS A 86 -1.40 12.21 -8.38
C LYS A 86 -1.45 13.41 -7.44
N GLU A 87 -0.79 13.36 -6.29
CA GLU A 87 -0.65 14.50 -5.36
C GLU A 87 0.06 15.69 -6.02
N ALA A 88 1.07 15.42 -6.84
CA ALA A 88 1.82 16.45 -7.55
C ALA A 88 1.09 17.01 -8.80
N GLY A 89 -0.14 16.57 -9.07
CA GLY A 89 -0.90 16.95 -10.27
C GLY A 89 -0.32 16.35 -11.57
N LEU A 90 0.59 15.39 -11.49
CA LEU A 90 1.16 14.69 -12.63
C LEU A 90 0.18 13.59 -13.08
N ALA A 91 -0.53 13.83 -14.19
CA ALA A 91 -1.36 12.82 -14.82
C ALA A 91 -0.47 11.82 -15.57
N PHE A 92 -0.39 10.58 -15.08
CA PHE A 92 0.11 9.47 -15.89
C PHE A 92 -0.91 9.17 -16.99
N HIS A 93 -0.63 9.62 -18.22
CA HIS A 93 -1.21 9.00 -19.41
C HIS A 93 -0.50 7.66 -19.58
N LEU A 94 -1.21 6.57 -19.31
CA LEU A 94 -0.83 5.25 -19.80
C LEU A 94 -1.20 5.24 -21.28
N SER A 95 -0.22 5.52 -22.14
CA SER A 95 -0.25 5.25 -23.58
C SER A 95 0.04 3.79 -23.86
#